data_AF-A0A067JZK5-F1
#
_entry.id   AF-A0A067JZK5-F1
#
_cell.length_a   1.000
_cell.length_b   1.000
_cell.length_c   1.000
_cell.angle_alpha   90.00
_cell.angle_beta   90.00
_cell.angle_gamma   90.00
#
_symmetry.space_group_name_H-M   'P 1'
#
loop_
_entity.id
_entity.type
_entity.pdbx_description
1 polymer ?
#
loop_
_entity_poly.entity_id
_entity_poly.type
_entity_poly.pdbx_seq_one_letter_code
_entity_poly.pdbx_strand_id
1 'polypeptide(L)' 'MAVPHQNAMRCGHHIKIHANGKTVKAMVLDECDSTIGCDSEHSYQPPYPNNIVDASKAVWKALGVKEVMLNGDE' A
#
# COMPACT_ATOMS: atom_id res chain seq x y z
N MET A 1 -3.53 2.16 4.89
CA MET A 1 -2.42 1.38 4.34
C MET A 1 -3.04 0.15 3.74
N ALA A 2 -2.77 -0.08 2.47
CA ALA A 2 -3.23 -1.23 1.73
C ALA A 2 -2.08 -2.23 1.55
N VAL A 3 -2.40 -3.51 1.70
CA VAL A 3 -1.44 -4.62 1.55
C VAL A 3 -2.01 -5.63 0.57
N PRO A 4 -1.19 -6.55 0.02
CA PRO A 4 -1.69 -7.54 -0.91
C PRO A 4 -2.85 -8.34 -0.30
N HIS A 5 -3.90 -8.55 -1.10
CA HIS A 5 -5.11 -9.24 -0.70
C HIS A 5 -4.79 -10.60 -0.06
N GLN A 6 -5.29 -10.82 1.16
CA GLN A 6 -5.19 -12.08 1.89
C GLN A 6 -6.52 -12.37 2.59
N ASN A 7 -7.65 -12.29 1.87
CA ASN A 7 -8.99 -12.55 2.41
C ASN A 7 -9.26 -11.78 3.73
N ALA A 8 -8.89 -10.50 3.78
CA ALA A 8 -9.02 -9.62 4.94
C ALA A 8 -8.31 -10.10 6.23
N MET A 9 -7.45 -11.12 6.18
CA MET A 9 -6.76 -11.67 7.36
C MET A 9 -5.90 -10.64 8.10
N ARG A 10 -5.51 -9.56 7.42
CA ARG A 10 -4.67 -8.49 7.99
C ARG A 10 -5.45 -7.22 8.32
N CYS A 11 -6.73 -7.12 7.96
CA CYS A 11 -7.53 -5.93 8.21
C CYS A 11 -7.62 -5.64 9.72
N GLY A 12 -7.36 -4.39 10.13
CA GLY A 12 -7.33 -3.99 11.54
C GLY A 12 -6.08 -4.44 12.33
N HIS A 13 -5.19 -5.23 11.71
CA HIS A 13 -3.93 -5.61 12.32
C HIS A 13 -2.83 -4.59 12.04
N HIS A 14 -1.87 -4.52 12.96
CA HIS A 14 -0.69 -3.70 12.79
C HIS A 14 0.46 -4.51 12.21
N ILE A 15 1.14 -3.95 11.24
CA ILE A 15 2.36 -4.51 10.65
C ILE A 15 3.56 -3.59 10.90
N LYS A 16 4.74 -4.19 10.91
CA LYS A 16 6.02 -3.48 11.02
C LYS A 16 6.63 -3.35 9.64
N ILE A 17 6.97 -2.12 9.26
CA ILE A 17 7.62 -1.80 8.00
C ILE A 17 9.04 -1.36 8.31
N HIS A 18 9.99 -1.95 7.61
CA HIS A 18 11.41 -1.67 7.76
C HIS A 18 11.94 -1.01 6.49
N ALA A 19 12.46 0.20 6.58
CA ALA A 19 13.09 0.91 5.45
C ALA A 19 14.08 1.96 5.97
N ASN A 20 15.16 2.21 5.23
CA ASN A 20 16.18 3.22 5.56
C ASN A 20 16.71 3.14 7.02
N GLY A 21 16.83 1.93 7.57
CA GLY A 21 17.25 1.71 8.96
C GLY A 21 16.21 2.09 10.02
N LYS A 22 15.00 2.49 9.61
CA LYS A 22 13.88 2.81 10.50
C LYS A 22 12.82 1.73 10.47
N THR A 23 12.05 1.67 11.56
CA THR A 23 10.90 0.77 11.69
C THR A 23 9.66 1.57 12.05
N VAL A 24 8.58 1.39 11.30
CA VAL A 24 7.29 2.02 11.57
C VAL A 24 6.22 0.96 11.76
N LYS A 25 5.36 1.16 12.75
CA LYS A 25 4.17 0.35 12.99
C LYS A 25 2.99 1.04 12.32
N ALA A 26 2.30 0.36 11.42
CA ALA A 26 1.15 0.90 10.69
C ALA A 26 0.00 -0.09 10.69
N MET A 27 -1.24 0.42 10.72
CA MET A 27 -2.45 -0.39 10.68
C MET A 27 -2.89 -0.60 9.23
N VAL A 28 -3.21 -1.85 8.90
CA VAL A 28 -3.79 -2.23 7.62
C VAL A 28 -5.27 -1.87 7.64
N LEU A 29 -5.69 -1.06 6.68
CA LEU A 29 -7.08 -0.57 6.58
C LEU A 29 -7.77 -1.08 5.31
N ASP A 30 -6.99 -1.52 4.33
CA ASP A 30 -7.49 -1.88 3.01
C ASP A 30 -6.61 -2.96 2.39
N GLU A 31 -7.06 -3.53 1.27
CA GLU A 31 -6.32 -4.51 0.49
C GLU A 31 -6.10 -4.01 -0.94
N CYS A 32 -4.92 -4.27 -1.49
CA CYS A 32 -4.66 -4.12 -2.91
C CYS A 32 -5.01 -5.45 -3.58
N ASP A 33 -6.03 -5.46 -4.44
CA ASP A 33 -6.41 -6.64 -5.19
C ASP A 33 -5.42 -6.90 -6.34
N SER A 34 -4.71 -8.03 -6.25
CA SER A 34 -3.74 -8.46 -7.25
C SER A 34 -4.29 -9.50 -8.23
N THR A 35 -5.58 -9.83 -8.14
CA THR A 35 -6.22 -10.93 -8.88
C THR A 35 -7.13 -10.44 -10.00
N ILE A 36 -7.72 -9.25 -9.84
CA ILE A 36 -8.64 -8.64 -10.80
C ILE A 36 -8.22 -7.18 -11.09
N GLY A 37 -8.54 -6.73 -12.30
CA GLY A 37 -8.21 -5.42 -12.83
C GLY A 37 -8.51 -5.38 -14.32
N CYS A 38 -8.24 -4.25 -14.98
CA CYS A 38 -8.54 -4.02 -16.39
C CYS A 38 -10.05 -4.12 -16.73
N ASP A 39 -10.93 -3.81 -15.77
CA ASP A 39 -12.38 -3.81 -15.95
C ASP A 39 -12.98 -2.45 -15.52
N SER A 40 -14.29 -2.28 -15.75
CA SER A 40 -14.99 -1.03 -15.44
C SER A 40 -15.06 -0.71 -13.94
N GLU A 41 -15.06 -1.71 -13.08
CA GLU A 41 -15.12 -1.51 -11.62
C GLU A 41 -13.77 -0.99 -11.09
N HIS A 42 -12.67 -1.40 -11.72
CA HIS A 42 -11.31 -0.95 -11.42
C HIS A 42 -10.84 0.20 -12.32
N SER A 43 -11.75 0.91 -12.98
CA SER A 43 -11.43 2.03 -13.90
C SER A 43 -10.38 1.67 -14.97
N TYR A 44 -10.36 0.41 -15.40
CA TYR A 44 -9.38 -0.18 -16.32
C TYR A 44 -7.92 -0.08 -15.84
N GLN A 45 -7.68 0.19 -14.55
CA GLN A 45 -6.35 0.08 -13.96
C GLN A 45 -5.92 -1.39 -13.91
N PRO A 46 -4.64 -1.68 -14.17
CA PRO A 46 -4.14 -3.05 -14.08
C PRO A 46 -4.24 -3.57 -12.64
N PRO A 47 -4.34 -4.90 -12.46
CA PRO A 47 -4.30 -5.51 -11.13
C PRO A 47 -3.03 -5.09 -10.39
N TYR A 48 -3.14 -4.92 -9.06
CA TYR A 48 -2.00 -4.50 -8.26
C TYR A 48 -0.90 -5.59 -8.25
N PRO A 49 0.39 -5.22 -8.26
CA PRO A 49 1.44 -6.21 -8.07
C PRO A 49 1.38 -6.80 -6.65
N ASN A 50 1.58 -8.11 -6.54
CA ASN A 50 1.38 -8.89 -5.31
C ASN A 50 2.38 -8.61 -4.16
N ASN A 51 3.38 -7.77 -4.39
CA ASN A 51 4.42 -7.40 -3.43
C ASN A 51 4.39 -5.92 -3.05
N ILE A 52 3.32 -5.21 -3.42
CA ILE A 52 3.19 -3.78 -3.15
C ILE A 52 2.52 -3.53 -1.81
N VAL A 53 3.03 -2.53 -1.11
CA VAL A 53 2.48 -1.98 0.11
C VAL A 53 2.18 -0.52 -0.16
N ASP A 54 0.91 -0.16 -0.20
CA ASP A 54 0.50 1.23 -0.35
C ASP A 54 0.29 1.86 1.03
N ALA A 55 1.11 2.86 1.34
CA ALA A 55 1.20 3.45 2.66
C ALA A 55 0.87 4.94 2.62
N SER A 56 0.21 5.43 3.68
CA SER A 56 -0.09 6.86 3.82
C SER A 56 1.19 7.71 3.85
N LYS A 57 1.09 8.99 3.47
CA LYS A 57 2.19 9.97 3.54
C LYS A 57 2.89 10.01 4.91
N ALA A 58 2.14 9.81 5.99
CA ALA A 58 2.68 9.75 7.35
C ALA A 58 3.68 8.59 7.55
N VAL A 59 3.40 7.43 6.98
CA VAL A 59 4.26 6.23 7.05
C VAL A 59 5.57 6.48 6.29
N TRP A 60 5.49 7.01 5.07
CA TRP A 60 6.67 7.35 4.27
C TRP A 60 7.57 8.38 4.98
N LYS A 61 6.98 9.44 5.54
CA LYS A 61 7.70 10.44 6.33
C LYS A 61 8.39 9.84 7.56
N ALA A 62 7.70 8.96 8.28
CA ALA A 62 8.26 8.29 9.46
C ALA A 62 9.43 7.34 9.08
N LEU A 63 9.35 6.68 7.92
CA LEU A 63 10.43 5.88 7.36
C LEU A 63 11.57 6.72 6.77
N GLY A 64 11.42 8.04 6.66
CA GLY A 64 12.42 8.92 6.05
C GLY A 64 12.61 8.65 4.56
N VAL A 65 11.60 8.12 3.89
CA VAL A 65 11.57 7.99 2.43
C VAL A 65 11.10 9.34 1.89
N LYS A 66 11.90 9.93 0.99
CA LYS A 66 11.45 11.12 0.27
C LYS A 66 10.35 10.69 -0.69
N GLU A 67 9.21 11.35 -0.62
CA GLU A 67 8.16 11.21 -1.61
C GLU A 67 8.76 11.64 -2.95
N VAL A 68 9.03 10.67 -3.81
CA VAL A 68 9.29 10.94 -5.21
C VAL A 68 7.90 11.11 -5.79
N MET A 69 7.52 12.36 -6.11
CA MET A 69 6.30 12.60 -6.86
C MET A 69 6.50 11.96 -8.23
N LEU A 70 6.09 10.70 -8.36
CA LEU A 70 5.96 10.05 -9.65
C LEU A 70 4.74 10.68 -10.30
N ASN A 71 4.99 11.80 -10.99
CA ASN A 71 4.11 12.48 -11.94
C ASN A 71 2.61 12.42 -11.63
N GLY A 72 2.14 13.37 -10.81
CA GLY A 72 1.00 14.19 -11.23
C GLY A 72 -0.42 13.72 -10.94
N ASP A 73 -0.72 13.21 -9.75
CA ASP A 73 -2.10 13.16 -9.27
C ASP A 73 -2.21 13.95 -7.95
N GLU A 74 -2.84 15.13 -8.07
CA GLU A 74 -3.24 16.05 -7.00
C GLU A 74 -4.44 15.51 -6.22
#